data_AF-A0A535EM04-F1
#
_entry.id   AF-A0A535EM04-F1
#
_cell.length_a   1.000
_cell.length_b   1.000
_cell.length_c   1.000
_cell.angle_alpha   90.00
_cell.angle_beta   90.00
_cell.angle_gamma   90.00
#
_symmetry.space_group_name_H-M   'P 1'
#
loop_
_entity.id
_entity.type
_entity.pdbx_description
1 polymer ?
#
loop_
_entity_poly.entity_id
_entity_poly.type
_entity_poly.pdbx_seq_one_letter_code
_entity_poly.pdbx_strand_id
1 'polypeptide(L)'
;GATPADVVFDAQFQKLNVIRGDRTNGLYLRNFTTQRSTFNAIYVIETDGFVINHVVGRWNTEYGFLSFAADHGLITNCEAYGNGDSGIYPGGTSDINRNRGFDVPRYAIEVTACHSHDNLLGYSGTGGDSVWVHDNEFDHNTSGASMDSLFPNHPGLPQNHALFEHNLIHSNNTNYYPYVRDGTCARPYLQRGIEKGVVCPGPGVPVGVGILVVGGNYNLFRDNWIYDNWKIGVAQTWVPGAVRNDFQWAAQEETSSFNRYLGNHMGSDVAGHSEPNGLDFYWDGQGMGNCWQSDHPSGADPLTTPGCPGATSMRLLADPNKLVMFGTCSTYDLATRTFPAGCDWFDAPPRPGSVGASVNIESIAPAVQLIVVLILFGWLVRRDGGLTWIGIAASSAAVVGSLLLIGASLQGFYFLDAPGIALLGIAWLAAARLVRSRRLAVLSVVLGIVGLLEAVDNAVVMLPVPVGPVWIRLLLELTWMGWMAVVMLGGTRRSRQARGTKAAGQVKREPDRASPKPLTPPASSRLP
;
A
#
# COMPACT_ATOMS: atom_id res chain seq x y z
N GLY A 1 36.03 -24.34 4.52
CA GLY A 1 37.22 -23.84 3.82
C GLY A 1 38.00 -22.88 4.70
N ALA A 2 39.12 -22.37 4.20
CA ALA A 2 39.73 -21.13 4.70
C ALA A 2 38.93 -19.91 4.21
N THR A 3 38.41 -19.96 2.98
CA THR A 3 37.45 -19.02 2.40
C THR A 3 36.14 -19.73 2.02
N PRO A 4 35.02 -19.01 1.79
CA PRO A 4 33.77 -19.62 1.36
C PRO A 4 33.87 -20.38 0.03
N ALA A 5 34.77 -19.96 -0.87
CA ALA A 5 34.93 -20.55 -2.20
C ALA A 5 35.61 -21.93 -2.18
N ASP A 6 36.32 -22.28 -1.10
CA ASP A 6 37.06 -23.56 -1.02
C ASP A 6 36.13 -24.78 -0.93
N VAL A 7 34.91 -24.58 -0.40
CA VAL A 7 33.92 -25.64 -0.21
C VAL A 7 32.58 -25.13 -0.72
N VAL A 8 32.06 -25.76 -1.78
CA VAL A 8 30.76 -25.44 -2.36
C VAL A 8 29.82 -26.64 -2.21
N PHE A 9 28.72 -26.44 -1.49
CA PHE A 9 27.59 -27.35 -1.48
C PHE A 9 26.60 -26.92 -2.56
N ASP A 10 26.40 -27.78 -3.55
CA ASP A 10 25.61 -27.46 -4.73
C ASP A 10 24.44 -28.43 -4.87
N ALA A 11 23.21 -27.91 -4.79
CA ALA A 11 22.01 -28.72 -4.94
C ALA A 11 21.65 -29.00 -6.40
N GLN A 12 22.27 -28.32 -7.39
CA GLN A 12 22.02 -28.50 -8.83
C GLN A 12 20.54 -28.40 -9.24
N PHE A 13 19.75 -27.65 -8.47
CA PHE A 13 18.29 -27.57 -8.54
C PHE A 13 17.58 -28.93 -8.40
N GLN A 14 18.18 -29.87 -7.66
CA GLN A 14 17.64 -31.21 -7.37
C GLN A 14 17.15 -31.36 -5.92
N LYS A 15 17.38 -30.36 -5.06
CA LYS A 15 16.98 -30.36 -3.66
C LYS A 15 16.27 -29.07 -3.32
N LEU A 16 15.27 -29.18 -2.43
CA LEU A 16 14.61 -28.02 -1.83
C LEU A 16 15.63 -27.19 -1.04
N ASN A 17 16.33 -27.80 -0.09
CA ASN A 17 17.33 -27.12 0.73
C ASN A 17 18.71 -27.72 0.47
N VAL A 18 19.76 -26.91 0.44
CA VAL A 18 21.14 -27.44 0.36
C VAL A 18 21.54 -28.03 1.71
N ILE A 19 21.36 -27.25 2.78
CA ILE A 19 21.56 -27.67 4.16
C ILE A 19 20.28 -27.40 4.95
N ARG A 20 19.82 -28.38 5.71
CA ARG A 20 18.66 -28.25 6.60
C ARG A 20 19.01 -28.77 8.00
N GLY A 21 18.84 -27.92 9.01
CA GLY A 21 18.99 -28.25 10.43
C GLY A 21 17.64 -28.21 11.12
N ASP A 22 17.05 -29.37 11.38
CA ASP A 22 15.78 -29.49 12.11
C ASP A 22 16.06 -29.79 13.59
N ARG A 23 15.52 -28.96 14.49
CA ARG A 23 15.57 -29.18 15.96
C ARG A 23 16.98 -29.42 16.48
N THR A 24 17.92 -28.65 15.96
CA THR A 24 19.31 -28.69 16.39
C THR A 24 19.52 -27.80 17.61
N ASN A 25 20.60 -28.03 18.36
CA ASN A 25 21.06 -27.10 19.39
C ASN A 25 22.58 -26.95 19.21
N GLY A 26 23.05 -25.72 18.98
CA GLY A 26 24.46 -25.41 18.78
C GLY A 26 24.99 -25.68 17.35
N LEU A 27 24.13 -25.54 16.33
CA LEU A 27 24.56 -25.69 14.93
C LEU A 27 25.50 -24.54 14.53
N TYR A 28 26.74 -24.85 14.13
CA TYR A 28 27.72 -23.85 13.71
C TYR A 28 28.17 -24.11 12.26
N LEU A 29 27.86 -23.18 11.37
CA LEU A 29 28.13 -23.24 9.93
C LEU A 29 29.13 -22.13 9.54
N ARG A 30 30.26 -22.48 8.93
CA ARG A 30 31.30 -21.50 8.59
C ARG A 30 32.19 -21.84 7.40
N ASN A 31 32.58 -20.79 6.66
CA ASN A 31 33.54 -20.80 5.55
C ASN A 31 33.17 -21.77 4.41
N PHE A 32 31.96 -21.64 3.87
CA PHE A 32 31.55 -22.38 2.66
C PHE A 32 30.48 -21.62 1.88
N THR A 33 30.22 -22.06 0.65
CA THR A 33 29.11 -21.58 -0.19
C THR A 33 28.01 -22.65 -0.29
N THR A 34 26.75 -22.25 -0.25
CA THR A 34 25.57 -23.05 -0.60
C THR A 34 24.86 -22.42 -1.79
N GLN A 35 24.47 -23.24 -2.76
CA GLN A 35 23.87 -22.72 -3.99
C GLN A 35 22.92 -23.66 -4.72
N ARG A 36 22.15 -23.05 -5.63
CA ARG A 36 21.32 -23.71 -6.66
C ARG A 36 20.31 -24.69 -6.06
N SER A 37 19.59 -24.29 -5.03
CA SER A 37 18.45 -25.05 -4.54
C SER A 37 17.14 -24.62 -5.22
N THR A 38 16.13 -25.48 -5.13
CA THR A 38 14.75 -25.15 -5.55
C THR A 38 13.91 -24.57 -4.42
N PHE A 39 14.56 -24.15 -3.34
CA PHE A 39 13.94 -23.46 -2.20
C PHE A 39 15.05 -22.63 -1.52
N ASN A 40 15.69 -23.13 -0.46
CA ASN A 40 16.62 -22.35 0.36
C ASN A 40 18.06 -22.86 0.24
N ALA A 41 19.05 -22.00 0.40
CA ALA A 41 20.43 -22.45 0.55
C ALA A 41 20.59 -23.16 1.90
N ILE A 42 20.37 -22.42 3.00
CA ILE A 42 20.40 -22.96 4.36
C ILE A 42 19.05 -22.75 5.01
N TYR A 43 18.55 -23.79 5.68
CA TYR A 43 17.33 -23.74 6.47
C TYR A 43 17.55 -24.28 7.89
N VAL A 44 17.44 -23.43 8.90
CA VAL A 44 17.48 -23.81 10.32
C VAL A 44 16.08 -23.66 10.91
N ILE A 45 15.53 -24.70 11.53
CA ILE A 45 14.14 -24.65 12.05
C ILE A 45 14.00 -25.30 13.43
N GLU A 46 13.12 -24.74 14.26
CA GLU A 46 12.76 -25.24 15.59
C GLU A 46 14.01 -25.41 16.47
N THR A 47 14.95 -24.47 16.37
CA THR A 47 16.31 -24.58 16.93
C THR A 47 16.53 -23.51 17.99
N ASP A 48 17.20 -23.91 19.07
CA ASP A 48 17.68 -23.03 20.13
C ASP A 48 19.21 -23.02 20.06
N GLY A 49 19.78 -21.94 19.50
CA GLY A 49 21.21 -21.79 19.29
C GLY A 49 21.69 -22.23 17.90
N PHE A 50 22.08 -21.26 17.06
CA PHE A 50 22.80 -21.53 15.82
C PHE A 50 23.71 -20.35 15.42
N VAL A 51 24.73 -20.62 14.61
CA VAL A 51 25.60 -19.61 14.01
C VAL A 51 25.79 -19.91 12.52
N ILE A 52 25.55 -18.92 11.67
CA ILE A 52 25.95 -18.88 10.26
C ILE A 52 27.00 -17.77 10.15
N ASN A 53 28.27 -18.13 9.96
CA ASN A 53 29.37 -17.16 9.97
C ASN A 53 30.25 -17.32 8.73
N HIS A 54 30.44 -16.27 7.94
CA HIS A 54 31.33 -16.33 6.77
C HIS A 54 30.89 -17.40 5.76
N VAL A 55 29.60 -17.35 5.42
CA VAL A 55 28.93 -18.25 4.48
C VAL A 55 28.34 -17.44 3.34
N VAL A 56 28.37 -18.01 2.13
CA VAL A 56 27.73 -17.42 0.93
C VAL A 56 26.50 -18.25 0.56
N GLY A 57 25.34 -17.62 0.46
CA GLY A 57 24.08 -18.25 0.03
C GLY A 57 23.58 -17.64 -1.28
N ARG A 58 23.72 -18.35 -2.41
CA ARG A 58 23.46 -17.74 -3.74
C ARG A 58 22.67 -18.59 -4.72
N TRP A 59 22.00 -17.91 -5.65
CA TRP A 59 21.34 -18.53 -6.81
C TRP A 59 20.27 -19.56 -6.43
N ASN A 60 19.53 -19.29 -5.36
CA ASN A 60 18.45 -20.15 -4.88
C ASN A 60 17.10 -19.58 -5.32
N THR A 61 16.08 -20.43 -5.42
CA THR A 61 14.77 -19.94 -5.89
C THR A 61 13.97 -19.20 -4.83
N GLU A 62 14.34 -19.30 -3.55
CA GLU A 62 13.74 -18.51 -2.46
C GLU A 62 14.81 -17.82 -1.62
N TYR A 63 15.33 -18.49 -0.59
CA TYR A 63 16.17 -17.82 0.43
C TYR A 63 17.64 -18.20 0.35
N GLY A 64 18.53 -17.23 0.62
CA GLY A 64 19.93 -17.52 0.94
C GLY A 64 20.03 -18.22 2.30
N PHE A 65 19.61 -17.53 3.36
CA PHE A 65 19.59 -18.04 4.73
C PHE A 65 18.19 -17.91 5.34
N LEU A 66 17.55 -19.03 5.61
CA LEU A 66 16.28 -19.08 6.35
C LEU A 66 16.52 -19.65 7.75
N SER A 67 16.07 -18.94 8.77
CA SER A 67 15.78 -19.55 10.07
C SER A 67 14.30 -19.42 10.40
N PHE A 68 13.71 -20.44 11.04
CA PHE A 68 12.29 -20.43 11.37
C PHE A 68 11.99 -21.01 12.76
N ALA A 69 11.14 -20.35 13.56
CA ALA A 69 10.82 -20.79 14.91
C ALA A 69 12.10 -21.03 15.75
N ALA A 70 12.99 -20.04 15.77
CA ALA A 70 14.30 -20.15 16.38
C ALA A 70 14.59 -19.04 17.40
N ASP A 71 15.50 -19.33 18.34
CA ASP A 71 16.04 -18.43 19.35
C ASP A 71 17.58 -18.61 19.45
N HIS A 72 18.26 -17.64 20.06
CA HIS A 72 19.72 -17.58 20.23
C HIS A 72 20.50 -17.78 18.91
N GLY A 73 20.00 -17.19 17.82
CA GLY A 73 20.63 -17.26 16.50
C GLY A 73 21.60 -16.12 16.23
N LEU A 74 22.69 -16.41 15.50
CA LEU A 74 23.61 -15.40 14.96
C LEU A 74 23.87 -15.67 13.47
N ILE A 75 23.58 -14.68 12.63
CA ILE A 75 23.93 -14.67 11.19
C ILE A 75 24.94 -13.54 10.99
N THR A 76 26.18 -13.85 10.59
CA THR A 76 27.23 -12.84 10.55
C THR A 76 28.29 -13.03 9.48
N ASN A 77 28.95 -11.94 9.07
CA ASN A 77 30.02 -11.92 8.07
C ASN A 77 29.63 -12.63 6.78
N CYS A 78 28.37 -12.53 6.37
CA CYS A 78 27.78 -13.38 5.35
C CYS A 78 27.51 -12.62 4.05
N GLU A 79 27.37 -13.35 2.94
CA GLU A 79 27.00 -12.79 1.64
C GLU A 79 25.81 -13.58 1.08
N ALA A 80 24.78 -12.89 0.59
CA ALA A 80 23.61 -13.56 0.02
C ALA A 80 23.11 -12.83 -1.23
N TYR A 81 23.10 -13.54 -2.37
CA TYR A 81 22.74 -12.90 -3.65
C TYR A 81 22.11 -13.80 -4.70
N GLY A 82 21.34 -13.19 -5.61
CA GLY A 82 20.66 -13.90 -6.70
C GLY A 82 19.58 -14.86 -6.20
N ASN A 83 18.95 -14.57 -5.06
CA ASN A 83 17.89 -15.39 -4.47
C ASN A 83 16.50 -14.88 -4.87
N GLY A 84 15.59 -15.80 -5.20
CA GLY A 84 14.24 -15.51 -5.72
C GLY A 84 13.27 -14.83 -4.76
N ASP A 85 13.53 -14.90 -3.45
CA ASP A 85 12.78 -14.19 -2.42
C ASP A 85 13.70 -13.26 -1.63
N SER A 86 14.50 -13.77 -0.69
CA SER A 86 15.42 -12.89 0.04
C SER A 86 16.79 -13.49 0.32
N GLY A 87 17.79 -12.63 0.51
CA GLY A 87 19.11 -13.08 0.93
C GLY A 87 19.08 -13.66 2.35
N ILE A 88 18.45 -12.95 3.28
CA ILE A 88 18.41 -13.30 4.71
C ILE A 88 16.98 -13.23 5.24
N TYR A 89 16.53 -14.29 5.92
CA TYR A 89 15.20 -14.37 6.50
C TYR A 89 15.21 -15.06 7.87
N PRO A 90 15.22 -14.29 8.98
CA PRO A 90 14.88 -14.78 10.30
C PRO A 90 13.36 -14.72 10.53
N GLY A 91 12.65 -15.78 10.12
CA GLY A 91 11.19 -15.84 10.16
C GLY A 91 10.62 -16.53 11.39
N GLY A 92 9.39 -16.14 11.76
CA GLY A 92 8.66 -16.75 12.88
C GLY A 92 9.50 -16.91 14.15
N THR A 93 10.40 -15.96 14.43
CA THR A 93 11.38 -16.05 15.52
C THR A 93 10.69 -15.95 16.88
N SER A 94 11.40 -16.31 17.94
CA SER A 94 10.81 -16.29 19.29
C SER A 94 10.40 -14.87 19.71
N ASP A 95 9.10 -14.66 19.95
CA ASP A 95 8.51 -13.41 20.47
C ASP A 95 8.77 -13.22 21.97
N ILE A 96 10.04 -13.04 22.32
CA ILE A 96 10.50 -12.87 23.71
C ILE A 96 10.20 -11.46 24.27
N ASN A 97 9.81 -10.52 23.41
CA ASN A 97 9.59 -9.11 23.75
C ASN A 97 8.13 -8.65 23.66
N ARG A 98 7.17 -9.50 23.27
CA ARG A 98 5.72 -9.20 23.11
C ARG A 98 5.11 -8.14 24.03
N ASN A 99 5.41 -8.23 25.33
CA ASN A 99 4.78 -7.41 26.37
C ASN A 99 5.68 -6.25 26.85
N ARG A 100 6.66 -5.86 26.04
CA ARG A 100 7.66 -4.84 26.38
C ARG A 100 7.52 -3.62 25.46
N GLY A 101 8.02 -2.49 25.94
CA GLY A 101 8.30 -1.34 25.07
C GLY A 101 9.63 -1.54 24.34
N PHE A 102 10.40 -0.46 24.19
CA PHE A 102 11.71 -0.48 23.54
C PHE A 102 12.88 -0.87 24.46
N ASP A 103 12.64 -0.93 25.78
CA ASP A 103 13.61 -1.44 26.74
C ASP A 103 13.43 -2.95 26.86
N VAL A 104 14.30 -3.68 26.16
CA VAL A 104 14.25 -5.14 26.01
C VAL A 104 15.56 -5.77 26.49
N PRO A 105 15.51 -6.95 27.14
CA PRO A 105 16.70 -7.56 27.72
C PRO A 105 17.66 -8.17 26.69
N ARG A 106 17.11 -8.65 25.55
CA ARG A 106 17.86 -9.22 24.42
C ARG A 106 16.96 -9.36 23.20
N TYR A 107 17.57 -9.75 22.09
CA TYR A 107 16.92 -10.17 20.84
C TYR A 107 17.07 -11.69 20.67
N ALA A 108 16.17 -12.31 19.90
CA ALA A 108 16.14 -13.74 19.63
C ALA A 108 17.16 -14.15 18.57
N ILE A 109 17.31 -13.33 17.53
CA ILE A 109 18.31 -13.52 16.47
C ILE A 109 19.03 -12.21 16.20
N GLU A 110 20.34 -12.29 16.02
CA GLU A 110 21.21 -11.20 15.60
C GLU A 110 21.69 -11.43 14.16
N VAL A 111 21.61 -10.39 13.32
CA VAL A 111 22.07 -10.37 11.93
C VAL A 111 23.03 -9.20 11.76
N THR A 112 24.32 -9.48 11.51
CA THR A 112 25.33 -8.42 11.48
C THR A 112 26.51 -8.65 10.54
N ALA A 113 27.05 -7.56 9.98
CA ALA A 113 28.18 -7.62 9.04
C ALA A 113 27.90 -8.49 7.82
N CYS A 114 26.66 -8.52 7.34
CA CYS A 114 26.29 -9.22 6.12
C CYS A 114 26.08 -8.27 4.95
N HIS A 115 26.36 -8.76 3.74
CA HIS A 115 26.08 -8.10 2.47
C HIS A 115 25.04 -8.90 1.71
N SER A 116 23.86 -8.32 1.47
CA SER A 116 22.74 -9.01 0.83
C SER A 116 22.25 -8.19 -0.36
N HIS A 117 22.58 -8.67 -1.55
CA HIS A 117 22.43 -7.91 -2.80
C HIS A 117 21.93 -8.75 -3.96
N ASP A 118 21.43 -8.10 -5.02
CA ASP A 118 20.91 -8.78 -6.21
C ASP A 118 19.83 -9.86 -5.91
N ASN A 119 19.03 -9.67 -4.85
CA ASN A 119 17.88 -10.51 -4.53
C ASN A 119 16.58 -9.78 -4.85
N LEU A 120 15.44 -10.45 -4.73
CA LEU A 120 14.17 -9.73 -4.67
C LEU A 120 14.15 -8.84 -3.41
N LEU A 121 14.40 -9.40 -2.23
CA LEU A 121 14.54 -8.69 -0.96
C LEU A 121 15.95 -8.90 -0.38
N GLY A 122 16.60 -7.84 0.11
CA GLY A 122 17.84 -8.00 0.89
C GLY A 122 17.59 -8.75 2.21
N TYR A 123 16.51 -8.39 2.89
CA TYR A 123 16.04 -8.99 4.14
C TYR A 123 14.53 -9.24 4.12
N SER A 124 14.10 -10.42 4.53
CA SER A 124 12.70 -10.70 4.85
C SER A 124 12.52 -10.91 6.35
N GLY A 125 11.43 -10.42 6.90
CA GLY A 125 11.15 -10.41 8.34
C GLY A 125 9.72 -10.82 8.65
N THR A 126 9.08 -11.65 7.82
CA THR A 126 7.72 -12.12 8.09
C THR A 126 7.66 -12.88 9.43
N GLY A 127 6.92 -12.35 10.40
CA GLY A 127 6.93 -12.88 11.78
C GLY A 127 8.32 -12.90 12.42
N GLY A 128 9.26 -12.07 11.94
CA GLY A 128 10.58 -11.90 12.51
C GLY A 128 10.51 -11.09 13.80
N ASP A 129 10.09 -11.74 14.88
CA ASP A 129 9.97 -11.16 16.21
C ASP A 129 11.30 -11.03 16.93
N SER A 130 11.51 -9.90 17.61
CA SER A 130 12.68 -9.68 18.46
C SER A 130 14.00 -9.91 17.73
N VAL A 131 14.15 -9.43 16.49
CA VAL A 131 15.41 -9.56 15.72
C VAL A 131 16.24 -8.28 15.82
N TRP A 132 17.55 -8.42 15.97
CA TRP A 132 18.52 -7.31 15.90
C TRP A 132 19.30 -7.38 14.60
N VAL A 133 19.17 -6.37 13.75
CA VAL A 133 19.77 -6.28 12.42
C VAL A 133 20.66 -5.04 12.38
N HIS A 134 21.97 -5.22 12.35
CA HIS A 134 22.88 -4.07 12.41
C HIS A 134 24.19 -4.24 11.65
N ASP A 135 24.76 -3.11 11.20
CA ASP A 135 26.03 -3.09 10.46
C ASP A 135 26.00 -3.98 9.21
N ASN A 136 24.87 -4.04 8.50
CA ASN A 136 24.71 -4.78 7.25
C ASN A 136 24.61 -3.83 6.05
N GLU A 137 24.82 -4.37 4.85
CA GLU A 137 24.59 -3.70 3.57
C GLU A 137 23.52 -4.44 2.76
N PHE A 138 22.45 -3.74 2.41
CA PHE A 138 21.30 -4.22 1.65
C PHE A 138 21.14 -3.35 0.39
N ASP A 139 21.66 -3.83 -0.75
CA ASP A 139 21.75 -3.04 -1.98
C ASP A 139 21.51 -3.83 -3.27
N HIS A 140 21.21 -3.15 -4.37
CA HIS A 140 20.91 -3.77 -5.68
C HIS A 140 19.81 -4.84 -5.67
N ASN A 141 18.99 -4.91 -4.61
CA ASN A 141 17.80 -5.75 -4.57
C ASN A 141 16.65 -5.07 -5.32
N THR A 142 15.50 -5.74 -5.44
CA THR A 142 14.25 -5.06 -5.81
C THR A 142 13.72 -4.18 -4.67
N SER A 143 13.83 -4.67 -3.44
CA SER A 143 13.53 -3.95 -2.19
C SER A 143 14.58 -4.31 -1.14
N GLY A 144 14.95 -3.37 -0.26
CA GLY A 144 16.01 -3.56 0.71
C GLY A 144 15.62 -4.54 1.84
N ALA A 145 14.60 -4.21 2.62
CA ALA A 145 14.15 -5.01 3.75
C ALA A 145 12.62 -5.02 3.90
N SER A 146 12.07 -6.10 4.46
CA SER A 146 10.66 -6.21 4.82
C SER A 146 10.48 -6.67 6.27
N MET A 147 9.53 -6.07 6.99
CA MET A 147 8.98 -6.54 8.26
C MET A 147 7.48 -6.60 8.10
N ASP A 148 6.92 -7.82 8.03
CA ASP A 148 5.52 -7.96 7.68
C ASP A 148 4.74 -9.00 8.50
N SER A 149 3.44 -8.75 8.52
CA SER A 149 2.40 -9.64 9.04
C SER A 149 1.39 -9.92 7.93
N LEU A 150 1.84 -10.25 6.71
CA LEU A 150 0.94 -10.32 5.55
C LEU A 150 0.41 -11.72 5.27
N PHE A 151 1.16 -12.76 5.62
CA PHE A 151 0.89 -14.11 5.12
C PHE A 151 -0.11 -14.89 6.01
N PRO A 152 -1.22 -15.40 5.44
CA PRO A 152 -2.20 -16.16 6.21
C PRO A 152 -1.63 -17.48 6.72
N ASN A 153 -2.01 -17.85 7.95
CA ASN A 153 -1.53 -19.05 8.66
C ASN A 153 -0.02 -19.08 8.94
N HIS A 154 0.69 -17.96 8.79
CA HIS A 154 2.10 -17.88 9.15
C HIS A 154 2.25 -17.82 10.68
N PRO A 155 3.08 -18.70 11.29
CA PRO A 155 3.39 -18.62 12.73
C PRO A 155 4.06 -17.30 13.14
N GLY A 156 3.91 -16.89 14.39
CA GLY A 156 4.58 -15.72 14.94
C GLY A 156 3.99 -14.37 14.48
N LEU A 157 2.77 -14.34 13.93
CA LEU A 157 2.12 -13.07 13.60
C LEU A 157 1.32 -12.52 14.78
N PRO A 158 1.21 -11.18 14.93
CA PRO A 158 1.90 -10.16 14.13
C PRO A 158 3.39 -10.02 14.48
N GLN A 159 4.20 -9.69 13.47
CA GLN A 159 5.62 -9.36 13.60
C GLN A 159 5.84 -8.21 14.58
N ASN A 160 6.88 -8.32 15.43
CA ASN A 160 7.08 -7.41 16.54
C ASN A 160 8.55 -7.21 16.97
N HIS A 161 8.93 -6.00 17.40
CA HIS A 161 10.23 -5.69 18.04
C HIS A 161 11.49 -5.99 17.21
N ALA A 162 11.50 -5.74 15.91
CA ALA A 162 12.77 -5.70 15.17
C ALA A 162 13.53 -4.40 15.45
N LEU A 163 14.84 -4.50 15.69
CA LEU A 163 15.76 -3.36 15.78
C LEU A 163 16.68 -3.35 14.56
N PHE A 164 16.62 -2.28 13.79
CA PHE A 164 17.51 -2.01 12.67
C PHE A 164 18.39 -0.81 13.02
N GLU A 165 19.72 -1.01 13.08
CA GLU A 165 20.64 0.10 13.31
C GLU A 165 21.96 0.02 12.54
N HIS A 166 22.50 1.17 12.14
CA HIS A 166 23.78 1.26 11.42
C HIS A 166 23.85 0.43 10.13
N ASN A 167 22.71 0.14 9.49
CA ASN A 167 22.69 -0.55 8.21
C ASN A 167 22.81 0.46 7.04
N LEU A 168 23.38 0.00 5.94
CA LEU A 168 23.35 0.65 4.63
C LEU A 168 22.21 0.02 3.82
N ILE A 169 21.20 0.81 3.45
CA ILE A 169 20.01 0.34 2.71
C ILE A 169 19.83 1.24 1.50
N HIS A 170 20.39 0.86 0.35
CA HIS A 170 20.47 1.76 -0.79
C HIS A 170 20.44 1.07 -2.14
N SER A 171 20.17 1.85 -3.19
CA SER A 171 20.24 1.39 -4.58
C SER A 171 19.38 0.14 -4.85
N ASN A 172 18.31 -0.09 -4.06
CA ASN A 172 17.43 -1.25 -4.20
C ASN A 172 16.40 -1.00 -5.31
N ASN A 173 16.89 -0.88 -6.54
CA ASN A 173 16.12 -0.47 -7.72
C ASN A 173 16.06 -1.54 -8.81
N THR A 174 16.58 -2.75 -8.55
CA THR A 174 16.69 -3.78 -9.58
C THR A 174 15.32 -4.37 -9.90
N ASN A 175 14.91 -4.28 -11.17
CA ASN A 175 13.62 -4.81 -11.60
C ASN A 175 13.76 -6.20 -12.24
N TYR A 176 13.35 -7.24 -11.50
CA TYR A 176 13.36 -8.63 -11.96
C TYR A 176 12.06 -9.10 -12.63
N TYR A 177 10.98 -8.30 -12.57
CA TYR A 177 9.69 -8.65 -13.16
C TYR A 177 9.67 -8.84 -14.69
N PRO A 178 10.58 -8.23 -15.50
CA PRO A 178 10.71 -8.57 -16.92
C PRO A 178 10.91 -10.07 -17.19
N TYR A 179 11.63 -10.80 -16.33
CA TYR A 179 11.85 -12.25 -16.47
C TYR A 179 10.58 -13.08 -16.23
N VAL A 180 9.61 -12.52 -15.51
CA VAL A 180 8.28 -13.13 -15.33
C VAL A 180 7.43 -12.87 -16.57
N ARG A 181 7.46 -11.62 -17.09
CA ARG A 181 6.68 -11.17 -18.26
C ARG A 181 7.09 -11.88 -19.54
N ASP A 182 8.39 -12.08 -19.77
CA ASP A 182 8.91 -12.74 -20.98
C ASP A 182 8.86 -14.28 -20.91
N GLY A 183 8.43 -14.85 -19.77
CA GLY A 183 8.32 -16.28 -19.54
C GLY A 183 9.63 -16.97 -19.18
N THR A 184 10.73 -16.26 -18.96
CA THR A 184 12.01 -16.82 -18.48
C THR A 184 11.81 -17.59 -17.17
N CYS A 185 11.06 -17.03 -16.22
CA CYS A 185 10.79 -17.67 -14.93
C CYS A 185 9.90 -18.92 -15.01
N ALA A 186 9.20 -19.14 -16.13
CA ALA A 186 8.42 -20.36 -16.36
C ALA A 186 9.27 -21.51 -16.94
N ARG A 187 10.53 -21.26 -17.33
CA ARG A 187 11.42 -22.29 -17.87
C ARG A 187 11.89 -23.25 -16.76
N PRO A 188 12.33 -24.48 -17.13
CA PRO A 188 13.05 -25.35 -16.20
C PRO A 188 14.24 -24.62 -15.54
N TYR A 189 14.55 -24.89 -14.27
CA TYR A 189 15.53 -24.12 -13.49
C TYR A 189 16.87 -23.89 -14.20
N LEU A 190 17.44 -24.95 -14.78
CA LEU A 190 18.72 -24.90 -15.52
C LEU A 190 18.68 -24.02 -16.78
N GLN A 191 17.51 -23.62 -17.25
CA GLN A 191 17.31 -22.79 -18.44
C GLN A 191 16.91 -21.35 -18.12
N ARG A 192 16.72 -21.02 -16.83
CA ARG A 192 16.35 -19.66 -16.40
C ARG A 192 17.53 -18.70 -16.47
N GLY A 193 18.77 -19.20 -16.28
CA GLY A 193 19.96 -18.35 -16.20
C GLY A 193 20.12 -17.69 -14.83
N ILE A 194 19.73 -18.36 -13.74
CA ILE A 194 19.84 -17.83 -12.38
C ILE A 194 21.30 -17.48 -12.06
N GLU A 195 22.26 -18.30 -12.48
CA GLU A 195 23.68 -18.03 -12.26
C GLU A 195 24.21 -16.83 -13.08
N LYS A 196 23.38 -16.25 -13.95
CA LYS A 196 23.70 -15.11 -14.83
C LYS A 196 22.94 -13.84 -14.45
N GLY A 197 22.35 -13.80 -13.26
CA GLY A 197 21.63 -12.62 -12.75
C GLY A 197 20.11 -12.66 -12.94
N VAL A 198 19.54 -13.81 -13.32
CA VAL A 198 18.07 -13.95 -13.32
C VAL A 198 17.57 -14.29 -11.92
N VAL A 199 16.77 -13.39 -11.37
CA VAL A 199 15.97 -13.63 -10.16
C VAL A 199 14.51 -13.77 -10.59
N CYS A 200 13.81 -14.73 -9.99
CA CYS A 200 12.39 -14.96 -10.23
C CYS A 200 11.61 -14.63 -8.96
N PRO A 201 10.96 -13.45 -8.90
CA PRO A 201 10.29 -12.96 -7.70
C PRO A 201 9.22 -13.94 -7.21
N GLY A 202 9.41 -14.53 -6.03
CA GLY A 202 8.40 -15.36 -5.38
C GLY A 202 7.17 -14.52 -4.99
N PRO A 203 7.31 -13.60 -4.02
CA PRO A 203 6.29 -12.62 -3.66
C PRO A 203 6.32 -11.36 -4.54
N GLY A 204 5.23 -10.59 -4.47
CA GLY A 204 5.11 -9.27 -5.09
C GLY A 204 5.53 -8.17 -4.13
N VAL A 205 6.62 -7.45 -4.44
CA VAL A 205 7.10 -6.29 -3.67
C VAL A 205 7.40 -5.14 -4.63
N PRO A 206 7.28 -3.87 -4.18
CA PRO A 206 7.60 -2.73 -5.02
C PRO A 206 9.10 -2.65 -5.35
N VAL A 207 9.43 -2.35 -6.61
CA VAL A 207 10.78 -1.96 -7.02
C VAL A 207 11.10 -0.58 -6.43
N GLY A 208 12.32 -0.40 -5.91
CA GLY A 208 12.82 0.92 -5.50
C GLY A 208 12.49 1.30 -4.06
N VAL A 209 12.14 0.34 -3.21
CA VAL A 209 11.83 0.61 -1.79
C VAL A 209 12.97 0.15 -0.88
N GLY A 210 13.41 1.03 0.02
CA GLY A 210 14.43 0.70 1.01
C GLY A 210 13.89 -0.27 2.06
N ILE A 211 12.84 0.13 2.78
CA ILE A 211 12.24 -0.66 3.86
C ILE A 211 10.72 -0.72 3.71
N LEU A 212 10.15 -1.93 3.81
CA LEU A 212 8.72 -2.21 3.86
C LEU A 212 8.32 -2.63 5.28
N VAL A 213 7.42 -1.88 5.91
CA VAL A 213 6.82 -2.21 7.22
C VAL A 213 5.34 -2.50 7.00
N VAL A 214 5.01 -3.76 6.76
CA VAL A 214 3.68 -4.19 6.30
C VAL A 214 2.99 -4.96 7.42
N GLY A 215 2.45 -4.24 8.40
CA GLY A 215 1.80 -4.85 9.56
C GLY A 215 2.75 -5.21 10.71
N GLY A 216 4.00 -4.73 10.70
CA GLY A 216 4.95 -4.90 11.79
C GLY A 216 4.73 -3.94 12.96
N ASN A 217 5.06 -4.36 14.18
CA ASN A 217 4.84 -3.61 15.42
C ASN A 217 6.13 -3.36 16.21
N TYR A 218 6.16 -2.29 17.00
CA TYR A 218 7.28 -1.94 17.91
C TYR A 218 8.67 -2.01 17.25
N ASN A 219 8.76 -1.82 15.94
CA ASN A 219 10.04 -1.84 15.26
C ASN A 219 10.78 -0.53 15.52
N LEU A 220 12.08 -0.61 15.72
CA LEU A 220 12.97 0.53 15.90
C LEU A 220 13.96 0.58 14.74
N PHE A 221 13.83 1.59 13.90
CA PHE A 221 14.79 1.91 12.84
C PHE A 221 15.57 3.12 13.29
N ARG A 222 16.84 2.94 13.69
CA ARG A 222 17.67 4.06 14.12
C ARG A 222 19.03 4.10 13.44
N ASP A 223 19.52 5.30 13.18
CA ASP A 223 20.92 5.51 12.75
C ASP A 223 21.31 4.66 11.51
N ASN A 224 20.37 4.39 10.59
CA ASN A 224 20.63 3.71 9.32
C ASN A 224 20.87 4.74 8.20
N TRP A 225 21.62 4.37 7.16
CA TRP A 225 21.73 5.13 5.92
C TRP A 225 20.76 4.58 4.89
N ILE A 226 19.74 5.37 4.54
CA ILE A 226 18.66 4.96 3.63
C ILE A 226 18.63 5.95 2.46
N TYR A 227 19.22 5.57 1.34
CA TYR A 227 19.50 6.50 0.23
C TYR A 227 19.42 5.80 -1.13
N ASP A 228 19.31 6.56 -2.23
CA ASP A 228 19.21 6.04 -3.61
C ASP A 228 18.14 4.95 -3.81
N ASN A 229 17.07 4.91 -3.00
CA ASN A 229 15.90 4.07 -3.24
C ASN A 229 14.87 4.90 -4.01
N TRP A 230 14.72 4.63 -5.30
CA TRP A 230 14.09 5.55 -6.25
C TRP A 230 12.57 5.68 -6.07
N LYS A 231 11.92 4.76 -5.36
CA LYS A 231 10.50 4.86 -5.03
C LYS A 231 10.30 5.49 -3.66
N ILE A 232 10.65 4.78 -2.60
CA ILE A 232 10.39 5.19 -1.21
C ILE A 232 11.55 4.69 -0.32
N GLY A 233 12.04 5.51 0.60
CA GLY A 233 13.01 5.12 1.62
C GLY A 233 12.39 4.10 2.58
N VAL A 234 11.31 4.48 3.28
CA VAL A 234 10.55 3.59 4.16
C VAL A 234 9.05 3.70 3.91
N ALA A 235 8.39 2.59 3.64
CA ALA A 235 6.94 2.50 3.46
C ALA A 235 6.29 1.68 4.58
N GLN A 236 5.36 2.28 5.32
CA GLN A 236 4.58 1.64 6.36
C GLN A 236 3.10 1.53 5.97
N THR A 237 2.52 0.34 6.10
CA THR A 237 1.10 0.08 5.84
C THR A 237 0.54 -0.92 6.83
N TRP A 238 -0.74 -0.81 7.14
CA TRP A 238 -1.51 -1.74 7.95
C TRP A 238 -1.88 -3.02 7.21
N VAL A 239 -2.04 -4.11 7.96
CA VAL A 239 -2.60 -5.37 7.48
C VAL A 239 -3.76 -5.82 8.38
N PRO A 240 -5.01 -5.89 7.86
CA PRO A 240 -6.13 -6.43 8.63
C PRO A 240 -5.96 -7.93 8.90
N GLY A 241 -6.44 -8.39 10.06
CA GLY A 241 -6.56 -9.81 10.38
C GLY A 241 -7.28 -10.60 9.29
N ALA A 242 -8.30 -10.02 8.62
CA ALA A 242 -9.02 -10.69 7.55
C ALA A 242 -8.12 -11.16 6.39
N VAL A 243 -7.04 -10.45 6.07
CA VAL A 243 -6.04 -10.86 5.07
C VAL A 243 -5.21 -12.06 5.56
N ARG A 244 -5.06 -12.21 6.88
CA ARG A 244 -4.35 -13.30 7.53
C ARG A 244 -5.23 -14.50 7.91
N ASN A 245 -6.51 -14.53 7.49
CA ASN A 245 -7.54 -15.47 7.94
C ASN A 245 -7.90 -15.38 9.45
N ASP A 246 -7.70 -14.23 10.08
CA ASP A 246 -8.19 -13.94 11.42
C ASP A 246 -9.34 -12.91 11.38
N PHE A 247 -10.56 -13.37 11.65
CA PHE A 247 -11.77 -12.54 11.63
C PHE A 247 -12.16 -11.99 13.01
N GLN A 248 -11.33 -12.17 14.05
CA GLN A 248 -11.58 -11.53 15.33
C GLN A 248 -11.47 -10.00 15.18
N TRP A 249 -12.32 -9.28 15.91
CA TRP A 249 -12.33 -7.81 15.88
C TRP A 249 -10.97 -7.21 16.27
N ALA A 250 -10.34 -7.76 17.32
CA ALA A 250 -9.02 -7.31 17.78
C ALA A 250 -7.95 -7.48 16.69
N ALA A 251 -8.02 -8.54 15.89
CA ALA A 251 -7.05 -8.81 14.83
C ALA A 251 -7.12 -7.82 13.66
N GLN A 252 -8.20 -7.03 13.55
CA GLN A 252 -8.32 -6.03 12.50
C GLN A 252 -7.50 -4.77 12.80
N GLU A 253 -7.09 -4.51 14.05
CA GLU A 253 -6.44 -3.24 14.42
C GLU A 253 -5.08 -3.45 15.09
N GLU A 254 -4.62 -4.69 15.22
CA GLU A 254 -3.44 -5.06 16.02
C GLU A 254 -2.07 -4.89 15.31
N THR A 255 -2.04 -4.39 14.08
CA THR A 255 -0.81 -4.27 13.28
C THR A 255 -0.39 -2.81 13.05
N SER A 256 0.83 -2.61 12.55
CA SER A 256 1.40 -1.31 12.16
C SER A 256 1.40 -0.25 13.25
N SER A 257 1.68 -0.67 14.48
CA SER A 257 1.68 0.20 15.66
C SER A 257 3.03 0.26 16.35
N PHE A 258 3.30 1.42 16.94
CA PHE A 258 4.43 1.75 17.80
C PHE A 258 5.79 1.77 17.10
N ASN A 259 5.86 1.74 15.77
CA ASN A 259 7.12 1.80 15.03
C ASN A 259 7.79 3.17 15.20
N ARG A 260 9.13 3.20 15.28
CA ARG A 260 9.92 4.42 15.47
C ARG A 260 11.03 4.53 14.45
N TYR A 261 11.16 5.70 13.84
CA TYR A 261 12.23 6.06 12.89
C TYR A 261 13.07 7.19 13.48
N LEU A 262 14.28 6.90 13.96
CA LEU A 262 15.10 7.83 14.77
C LEU A 262 16.51 8.01 14.21
N GLY A 263 16.91 9.22 13.82
CA GLY A 263 18.31 9.50 13.47
C GLY A 263 18.82 8.81 12.20
N ASN A 264 17.93 8.27 11.36
CA ASN A 264 18.31 7.70 10.07
C ASN A 264 18.78 8.81 9.11
N HIS A 265 19.85 8.54 8.37
CA HIS A 265 20.38 9.39 7.33
C HIS A 265 19.60 9.13 6.04
N MET A 266 18.56 9.95 5.82
CA MET A 266 17.70 9.84 4.64
C MET A 266 18.30 10.57 3.45
N GLY A 267 18.43 9.91 2.30
CA GLY A 267 18.85 10.52 1.05
C GLY A 267 20.31 11.01 1.01
N SER A 268 21.16 10.49 1.90
CA SER A 268 22.60 10.78 1.92
C SER A 268 23.42 9.53 2.21
N ASP A 269 24.57 9.43 1.55
CA ASP A 269 25.52 8.34 1.77
C ASP A 269 26.36 8.56 3.05
N VAL A 270 27.20 7.58 3.39
CA VAL A 270 28.10 7.64 4.56
C VAL A 270 29.14 8.76 4.50
N ALA A 271 29.45 9.26 3.30
CA ALA A 271 30.37 10.38 3.08
C ALA A 271 29.65 11.74 3.12
N GLY A 272 28.32 11.75 3.23
CA GLY A 272 27.48 12.95 3.24
C GLY A 272 27.14 13.48 1.84
N HIS A 273 27.38 12.73 0.77
CA HIS A 273 26.89 13.09 -0.56
C HIS A 273 25.38 12.90 -0.64
N SER A 274 24.71 13.78 -1.38
CA SER A 274 23.26 13.69 -1.59
C SER A 274 22.95 12.63 -2.64
N GLU A 275 22.26 11.57 -2.21
CA GLU A 275 21.75 10.48 -3.03
C GLU A 275 20.27 10.27 -2.65
N PRO A 276 19.37 11.16 -3.11
CA PRO A 276 18.01 11.23 -2.60
C PRO A 276 17.21 9.96 -2.86
N ASN A 277 16.31 9.61 -1.94
CA ASN A 277 15.21 8.69 -2.21
C ASN A 277 14.13 9.39 -3.07
N GLY A 278 13.23 8.63 -3.69
CA GLY A 278 12.04 9.20 -4.35
C GLY A 278 11.13 9.94 -3.38
N LEU A 279 10.88 9.32 -2.22
CA LEU A 279 10.20 9.86 -1.05
C LEU A 279 10.90 9.24 0.17
N ASP A 280 11.03 9.93 1.30
CA ASP A 280 11.68 9.32 2.46
C ASP A 280 10.72 8.43 3.24
N PHE A 281 9.49 8.89 3.47
CA PHE A 281 8.49 8.14 4.23
C PHE A 281 7.15 8.08 3.52
N TYR A 282 6.60 6.88 3.41
CA TYR A 282 5.21 6.66 3.03
C TYR A 282 4.47 5.98 4.17
N TRP A 283 3.27 6.47 4.50
CA TRP A 283 2.42 5.88 5.52
C TRP A 283 0.95 5.93 5.09
N ASP A 284 0.25 4.80 5.27
CA ASP A 284 -1.18 4.70 5.04
C ASP A 284 -2.05 5.43 6.09
N GLY A 285 -1.41 6.00 7.11
CA GLY A 285 -2.07 6.73 8.17
C GLY A 285 -2.67 5.84 9.26
N GLN A 286 -2.62 4.51 9.17
CA GLN A 286 -3.18 3.62 10.20
C GLN A 286 -2.17 3.30 11.29
N GLY A 287 -2.66 3.05 12.50
CA GLY A 287 -1.90 2.50 13.61
C GLY A 287 -1.82 3.45 14.78
N MET A 288 -1.15 2.98 15.84
CA MET A 288 -1.04 3.71 17.10
C MET A 288 0.40 3.95 17.49
N GLY A 289 0.74 5.14 18.01
CA GLY A 289 2.03 5.41 18.65
C GLY A 289 3.25 5.33 17.72
N ASN A 290 3.03 5.31 16.40
CA ASN A 290 4.10 5.44 15.42
C ASN A 290 4.65 6.86 15.47
N CYS A 291 5.97 7.00 15.32
CA CYS A 291 6.61 8.31 15.23
C CYS A 291 7.81 8.30 14.28
N TRP A 292 8.06 9.47 13.70
CA TRP A 292 9.11 9.72 12.73
C TRP A 292 10.06 10.80 13.24
N GLN A 293 11.31 10.72 12.80
CA GLN A 293 12.26 11.82 12.89
C GLN A 293 11.76 13.03 12.09
N SER A 294 12.19 14.23 12.48
CA SER A 294 11.77 15.48 11.84
C SER A 294 12.43 15.76 10.49
N ASP A 295 13.58 15.13 10.22
CA ASP A 295 14.35 15.36 8.99
C ASP A 295 14.07 14.27 7.95
N HIS A 296 13.55 14.70 6.81
CA HIS A 296 13.17 13.88 5.65
C HIS A 296 13.23 14.77 4.38
N PRO A 297 14.43 15.01 3.82
CA PRO A 297 14.64 15.96 2.74
C PRO A 297 13.87 15.66 1.45
N SER A 298 13.60 14.38 1.14
CA SER A 298 12.75 13.98 0.01
C SER A 298 11.25 14.02 0.35
N GLY A 299 10.91 14.32 1.60
CA GLY A 299 9.56 14.49 2.13
C GLY A 299 8.86 13.20 2.53
N ALA A 300 7.60 13.34 2.93
CA ALA A 300 6.76 12.24 3.38
C ALA A 300 5.35 12.32 2.77
N ASP A 301 4.68 11.17 2.67
CA ASP A 301 3.27 11.05 2.32
C ASP A 301 2.52 10.24 3.39
N PRO A 302 1.67 10.87 4.23
CA PRO A 302 1.25 12.27 4.17
C PRO A 302 2.39 13.25 4.50
N LEU A 303 2.24 14.51 4.09
CA LEU A 303 3.24 15.57 4.29
C LEU A 303 3.54 15.84 5.78
N THR A 304 2.58 15.59 6.67
CA THR A 304 2.79 15.65 8.12
C THR A 304 2.79 14.25 8.72
N THR A 305 3.86 13.92 9.44
CA THR A 305 3.96 12.71 10.26
C THR A 305 4.14 13.06 11.74
N PRO A 306 3.64 12.21 12.66
CA PRO A 306 3.91 12.33 14.10
C PRO A 306 5.41 12.37 14.43
N GLY A 307 5.89 13.38 15.16
CA GLY A 307 7.30 13.47 15.58
C GLY A 307 7.63 12.58 16.78
N CYS A 308 8.89 12.10 16.89
CA CYS A 308 9.37 11.38 18.08
C CYS A 308 9.90 12.32 19.20
N PRO A 309 9.79 12.00 20.51
CA PRO A 309 9.05 10.90 21.13
C PRO A 309 7.57 11.29 21.39
N GLY A 310 6.98 12.10 20.51
CA GLY A 310 5.87 12.99 20.86
C GLY A 310 4.82 13.14 19.77
N ALA A 311 4.07 12.08 19.51
CA ALA A 311 2.61 12.10 19.50
C ALA A 311 2.10 10.65 19.57
N THR A 312 1.10 10.38 20.40
CA THR A 312 0.28 9.19 20.23
C THR A 312 -0.60 9.40 19.00
N SER A 313 -0.05 9.12 17.82
CA SER A 313 -0.88 8.87 16.64
C SER A 313 -1.86 7.75 16.98
N MET A 314 -3.12 7.88 16.58
CA MET A 314 -4.10 6.80 16.73
C MET A 314 -5.09 6.92 15.57
N ARG A 315 -5.02 5.96 14.66
CA ARG A 315 -5.89 5.83 13.51
C ARG A 315 -6.31 4.38 13.34
N LEU A 316 -7.60 4.15 13.39
CA LEU A 316 -8.19 2.81 13.27
C LEU A 316 -8.26 2.37 11.80
N LEU A 317 -8.44 3.33 10.88
CA LEU A 317 -8.59 3.06 9.45
C LEU A 317 -7.45 3.70 8.67
N ALA A 318 -6.87 2.94 7.76
CA ALA A 318 -5.97 3.42 6.73
C ALA A 318 -6.68 4.40 5.78
N ASP A 319 -5.91 5.24 5.10
CA ASP A 319 -6.40 6.00 3.97
C ASP A 319 -6.98 5.04 2.91
N PRO A 320 -8.20 5.30 2.42
CA PRO A 320 -8.88 4.39 1.50
C PRO A 320 -8.18 4.24 0.13
N ASN A 321 -7.53 5.29 -0.39
CA ASN A 321 -6.80 5.18 -1.66
C ASN A 321 -5.55 4.32 -1.47
N LYS A 322 -4.81 4.56 -0.40
CA LYS A 322 -3.61 3.79 -0.03
C LYS A 322 -3.97 2.33 0.24
N LEU A 323 -5.09 2.07 0.93
CA LEU A 323 -5.62 0.72 1.16
C LEU A 323 -5.94 0.00 -0.15
N VAL A 324 -6.60 0.66 -1.11
CA VAL A 324 -6.89 0.09 -2.43
C VAL A 324 -5.60 -0.21 -3.19
N MET A 325 -4.60 0.67 -3.11
CA MET A 325 -3.30 0.48 -3.74
C MET A 325 -2.59 -0.77 -3.23
N PHE A 326 -2.38 -0.88 -1.91
CA PHE A 326 -1.75 -2.05 -1.31
C PHE A 326 -2.54 -3.34 -1.54
N GLY A 327 -3.88 -3.28 -1.40
CA GLY A 327 -4.75 -4.43 -1.65
C GLY A 327 -4.75 -4.90 -3.10
N THR A 328 -4.62 -3.98 -4.06
CA THR A 328 -4.57 -4.32 -5.50
C THR A 328 -3.19 -4.86 -5.88
N CYS A 329 -2.13 -4.16 -5.46
CA CYS A 329 -0.76 -4.51 -5.80
C CYS A 329 -0.29 -5.84 -5.19
N SER A 330 -0.84 -6.23 -4.03
CA SER A 330 -0.52 -7.51 -3.39
C SER A 330 -1.07 -8.75 -4.13
N THR A 331 -1.89 -8.58 -5.17
CA THR A 331 -2.48 -9.70 -5.93
C THR A 331 -1.56 -10.29 -7.01
N TYR A 332 -0.29 -9.88 -7.04
CA TYR A 332 0.74 -10.51 -7.87
C TYR A 332 0.84 -12.01 -7.57
N ASP A 333 1.03 -12.82 -8.62
CA ASP A 333 1.26 -14.25 -8.47
C ASP A 333 2.21 -14.76 -9.56
N LEU A 334 3.36 -15.30 -9.13
CA LEU A 334 4.39 -15.83 -10.02
C LEU A 334 3.90 -17.05 -10.81
N ALA A 335 3.15 -17.95 -10.17
CA ALA A 335 2.76 -19.23 -10.75
C ALA A 335 1.83 -19.06 -11.96
N THR A 336 0.88 -18.15 -11.86
CA THR A 336 -0.05 -17.76 -12.93
C THR A 336 0.49 -16.63 -13.80
N ARG A 337 1.62 -16.01 -13.41
CA ARG A 337 2.21 -14.80 -14.02
C ARG A 337 1.21 -13.64 -14.05
N THR A 338 0.45 -13.50 -12.97
CA THR A 338 -0.55 -12.44 -12.81
C THR A 338 0.11 -11.14 -12.37
N PHE A 339 -0.16 -10.07 -13.11
CA PHE A 339 0.18 -8.70 -12.74
C PHE A 339 -1.10 -7.89 -12.55
N PRO A 340 -1.31 -7.26 -11.38
CA PRO A 340 -2.48 -6.41 -11.19
C PRO A 340 -2.42 -5.19 -12.10
N ALA A 341 -3.55 -4.91 -12.75
CA ALA A 341 -3.69 -3.76 -13.63
C ALA A 341 -3.62 -2.46 -12.82
N GLY A 342 -2.84 -1.49 -13.32
CA GLY A 342 -2.70 -0.17 -12.70
C GLY A 342 -1.79 -0.16 -11.46
N CYS A 343 -1.06 -1.22 -11.16
CA CYS A 343 -0.07 -1.22 -10.09
C CYS A 343 1.35 -0.97 -10.64
N ASP A 344 2.04 0.03 -10.09
CA ASP A 344 3.39 0.41 -10.49
C ASP A 344 4.49 -0.20 -9.60
N TRP A 345 4.17 -1.19 -8.76
CA TRP A 345 5.16 -1.92 -7.96
C TRP A 345 6.17 -2.69 -8.82
N PHE A 346 5.75 -3.09 -10.02
CA PHE A 346 6.48 -4.05 -10.86
C PHE A 346 7.31 -3.37 -11.98
N ASP A 347 7.38 -2.05 -11.95
CA ASP A 347 8.09 -1.24 -12.94
C ASP A 347 9.22 -0.47 -12.25
N ALA A 348 10.30 -0.22 -12.98
CA ALA A 348 11.41 0.55 -12.43
C ALA A 348 10.96 2.01 -12.27
N PRO A 349 10.98 2.57 -11.05
CA PRO A 349 10.67 3.97 -10.84
C PRO A 349 11.71 4.87 -11.54
N PRO A 350 11.35 6.12 -11.91
CA PRO A 350 12.33 7.08 -12.37
C PRO A 350 13.33 7.41 -11.26
N ARG A 351 14.61 7.56 -11.62
CA ARG A 351 15.62 8.06 -10.69
C ARG A 351 15.23 9.45 -10.19
N PRO A 352 15.35 9.77 -8.89
CA PRO A 352 15.11 11.11 -8.39
C PRO A 352 15.90 12.17 -9.18
N GLY A 353 15.24 13.27 -9.53
CA GLY A 353 15.79 14.31 -10.42
C GLY A 353 15.72 14.02 -11.93
N SER A 354 15.27 12.84 -12.34
CA SER A 354 14.97 12.53 -13.75
C SER A 354 13.50 12.80 -14.09
N VAL A 355 13.20 12.97 -15.39
CA VAL A 355 11.81 13.15 -15.87
C VAL A 355 11.16 11.79 -16.00
N GLY A 356 10.16 11.50 -15.17
CA GLY A 356 9.31 10.34 -15.29
C GLY A 356 8.14 10.42 -14.32
N ALA A 357 7.02 9.79 -14.68
CA ALA A 357 5.87 9.63 -13.81
C ALA A 357 5.32 8.22 -14.02
N SER A 358 5.11 7.48 -12.94
CA SER A 358 4.31 6.26 -12.95
C SER A 358 2.86 6.61 -12.64
N VAL A 359 1.93 5.93 -13.31
CA VAL A 359 0.50 6.01 -13.00
C VAL A 359 0.15 4.81 -12.14
N ASN A 360 -0.41 5.07 -10.96
CA ASN A 360 -0.85 4.05 -10.02
C ASN A 360 -2.40 3.99 -9.98
N ILE A 361 -2.96 2.91 -9.43
CA ILE A 361 -4.38 2.66 -9.23
C ILE A 361 -5.04 3.78 -8.39
N GLU A 362 -4.25 4.47 -7.56
CA GLU A 362 -4.67 5.65 -6.81
C GLU A 362 -5.17 6.79 -7.71
N SER A 363 -4.80 6.81 -9.00
CA SER A 363 -5.32 7.79 -9.98
C SER A 363 -6.78 7.55 -10.37
N ILE A 364 -7.31 6.35 -10.19
CA ILE A 364 -8.68 6.00 -10.63
C ILE A 364 -9.73 6.77 -9.85
N ALA A 365 -9.62 6.82 -8.52
CA ALA A 365 -10.62 7.50 -7.69
C ALA A 365 -10.70 9.00 -8.02
N PRO A 366 -9.59 9.77 -8.06
CA PRO A 366 -9.58 11.16 -8.53
C PRO A 366 -10.10 11.34 -9.97
N ALA A 367 -9.79 10.42 -10.89
CA ALA A 367 -10.29 10.49 -12.27
C ALA A 367 -11.81 10.29 -12.35
N VAL A 368 -12.36 9.32 -11.62
CA VAL A 368 -13.81 9.13 -11.50
C VAL A 368 -14.45 10.35 -10.83
N GLN A 369 -13.83 10.87 -9.77
CA GLN A 369 -14.29 12.08 -9.09
C GLN A 369 -14.34 13.28 -10.04
N LEU A 370 -13.31 13.49 -10.89
CA LEU A 370 -13.31 14.54 -11.91
C LEU A 370 -14.52 14.43 -12.83
N ILE A 371 -14.81 13.23 -13.35
CA ILE A 371 -15.97 12.99 -14.22
C ILE A 371 -17.28 13.32 -13.50
N VAL A 372 -17.43 12.85 -12.26
CA VAL A 372 -18.61 13.09 -11.43
C VAL A 372 -18.80 14.58 -11.16
N VAL A 373 -17.74 15.28 -10.75
CA VAL A 373 -17.72 16.72 -10.51
C VAL A 373 -18.10 17.50 -11.77
N LEU A 374 -17.54 17.17 -12.94
CA LEU A 374 -17.87 17.81 -14.21
C LEU A 374 -19.37 17.68 -14.55
N ILE A 375 -19.94 16.50 -14.35
CA ILE A 375 -21.38 16.27 -14.59
C ILE A 375 -22.23 17.06 -13.60
N LEU A 376 -21.90 17.01 -12.31
CA LEU A 376 -22.67 17.64 -11.24
C LEU A 376 -22.64 19.16 -11.32
N PHE A 377 -21.45 19.75 -11.39
CA PHE A 377 -21.29 21.20 -11.47
C PHE A 377 -21.78 21.74 -12.81
N GLY A 378 -21.56 21.01 -13.90
CA GLY A 378 -22.15 21.33 -15.21
C GLY A 378 -23.67 21.37 -15.18
N TRP A 379 -24.31 20.44 -14.45
CA TRP A 379 -25.76 20.48 -14.25
C TRP A 379 -26.21 21.63 -13.34
N LEU A 380 -25.52 21.87 -12.23
CA LEU A 380 -25.85 22.95 -11.29
C LEU A 380 -25.84 24.32 -12.00
N VAL A 381 -24.80 24.58 -12.78
CA VAL A 381 -24.66 25.84 -13.55
C VAL A 381 -25.72 25.96 -14.64
N ARG A 382 -26.03 24.88 -15.38
CA ARG A 382 -27.03 24.92 -16.46
C ARG A 382 -28.47 25.09 -15.96
N ARG A 383 -28.77 24.66 -14.73
CA ARG A 383 -30.14 24.64 -14.20
C ARG A 383 -30.70 26.03 -13.88
N ASP A 384 -29.87 26.97 -13.46
CA ASP A 384 -30.31 28.33 -13.06
C ASP A 384 -30.32 29.33 -14.22
N GLY A 385 -30.16 28.88 -15.47
CA GLY A 385 -30.45 29.70 -16.65
C GLY A 385 -29.40 30.76 -17.01
N GLY A 386 -28.25 30.80 -16.31
CA GLY A 386 -27.11 31.67 -16.65
C GLY A 386 -25.83 31.33 -15.87
N LEU A 387 -24.66 31.58 -16.48
CA LEU A 387 -23.37 31.47 -15.80
C LEU A 387 -23.25 32.56 -14.73
N THR A 388 -23.36 32.19 -13.47
CA THR A 388 -23.00 33.09 -12.35
C THR A 388 -21.51 32.98 -12.07
N TRP A 389 -20.89 34.09 -11.62
CA TRP A 389 -19.48 34.08 -11.21
C TRP A 389 -19.18 33.02 -10.13
N ILE A 390 -20.12 32.81 -9.19
CA ILE A 390 -20.01 31.76 -8.16
C ILE A 390 -20.03 30.37 -8.80
N GLY A 391 -20.91 30.13 -9.78
CA GLY A 391 -20.98 28.86 -10.50
C GLY A 391 -19.70 28.54 -11.28
N ILE A 392 -19.12 29.55 -11.93
CA ILE A 392 -17.82 29.42 -12.63
C ILE A 392 -16.73 29.10 -11.62
N ALA A 393 -16.57 29.92 -10.58
CA ALA A 393 -15.52 29.75 -9.58
C ALA A 393 -15.59 28.39 -8.89
N ALA A 394 -16.80 27.94 -8.51
CA ALA A 394 -17.00 26.64 -7.86
C ALA A 394 -16.64 25.47 -8.80
N SER A 395 -17.06 25.55 -10.08
CA SER A 395 -16.73 24.52 -11.07
C SER A 395 -15.23 24.48 -11.38
N SER A 396 -14.61 25.64 -11.54
CA SER A 396 -13.16 25.76 -11.77
C SER A 396 -12.36 25.21 -10.58
N ALA A 397 -12.73 25.58 -9.35
CA ALA A 397 -12.08 25.05 -8.15
C ALA A 397 -12.22 23.52 -8.06
N ALA A 398 -13.39 22.97 -8.39
CA ALA A 398 -13.61 21.53 -8.35
C ALA A 398 -12.77 20.79 -9.41
N VAL A 399 -12.73 21.31 -10.65
CA VAL A 399 -11.94 20.74 -11.75
C VAL A 399 -10.45 20.81 -11.43
N VAL A 400 -9.95 21.99 -11.02
CA VAL A 400 -8.54 22.15 -10.68
C VAL A 400 -8.17 21.27 -9.50
N GLY A 401 -9.00 21.23 -8.44
CA GLY A 401 -8.79 20.35 -7.29
C GLY A 401 -8.68 18.87 -7.69
N SER A 402 -9.59 18.37 -8.53
CA SER A 402 -9.50 17.00 -9.04
C SER A 402 -8.29 16.74 -9.93
N LEU A 403 -7.88 17.71 -10.76
CA LEU A 403 -6.66 17.58 -11.57
C LEU A 403 -5.40 17.54 -10.70
N LEU A 404 -5.36 18.31 -9.61
CA LEU A 404 -4.27 18.25 -8.64
C LEU A 404 -4.22 16.91 -7.93
N LEU A 405 -5.37 16.31 -7.57
CA LEU A 405 -5.42 14.97 -6.99
C LEU A 405 -4.93 13.88 -7.98
N ILE A 406 -5.30 13.97 -9.26
CA ILE A 406 -4.74 13.08 -10.29
C ILE A 406 -3.23 13.28 -10.39
N GLY A 407 -2.77 14.53 -10.37
CA GLY A 407 -1.34 14.86 -10.32
C GLY A 407 -0.65 14.27 -9.10
N ALA A 408 -1.28 14.33 -7.92
CA ALA A 408 -0.73 13.81 -6.67
C ALA A 408 -0.52 12.29 -6.68
N SER A 409 -1.35 11.55 -7.42
CA SER A 409 -1.19 10.10 -7.62
C SER A 409 -0.01 9.71 -8.54
N LEU A 410 0.66 10.70 -9.14
CA LEU A 410 1.88 10.48 -9.90
C LEU A 410 3.09 10.58 -8.96
N GLN A 411 4.02 9.64 -9.10
CA GLN A 411 5.24 9.62 -8.30
C GLN A 411 5.96 10.97 -8.35
N GLY A 412 6.35 11.49 -7.17
CA GLY A 412 7.05 12.78 -7.02
C GLY A 412 6.15 14.01 -6.93
N PHE A 413 4.83 13.88 -7.05
CA PHE A 413 3.88 14.99 -6.96
C PHE A 413 2.92 14.91 -5.76
N TYR A 414 3.21 14.05 -4.78
CA TYR A 414 2.41 13.84 -3.56
C TYR A 414 2.00 15.13 -2.84
N PHE A 415 2.84 16.17 -2.90
CA PHE A 415 2.57 17.49 -2.30
C PHE A 415 1.36 18.23 -2.91
N LEU A 416 0.85 17.78 -4.06
CA LEU A 416 -0.36 18.33 -4.69
C LEU A 416 -1.66 17.83 -4.04
N ASP A 417 -1.61 16.79 -3.20
CA ASP A 417 -2.78 16.17 -2.59
C ASP A 417 -3.57 17.16 -1.73
N ALA A 418 -2.94 17.72 -0.69
CA ALA A 418 -3.59 18.66 0.22
C ALA A 418 -4.14 19.93 -0.48
N PRO A 419 -3.40 20.60 -1.40
CA PRO A 419 -3.98 21.67 -2.22
C PRO A 419 -5.19 21.23 -3.07
N GLY A 420 -5.14 20.02 -3.65
CA GLY A 420 -6.25 19.45 -4.41
C GLY A 420 -7.50 19.25 -3.56
N ILE A 421 -7.34 18.65 -2.38
CA ILE A 421 -8.39 18.45 -1.38
C ILE A 421 -8.96 19.81 -0.91
N ALA A 422 -8.10 20.79 -0.65
CA ALA A 422 -8.53 22.12 -0.19
C ALA A 422 -9.41 22.82 -1.25
N LEU A 423 -9.02 22.77 -2.53
CA LEU A 423 -9.81 23.34 -3.63
C LEU A 423 -11.16 22.64 -3.79
N LEU A 424 -11.22 21.32 -3.61
CA LEU A 424 -12.48 20.58 -3.59
C LEU A 424 -13.36 21.00 -2.41
N GLY A 425 -12.78 21.18 -1.22
CA GLY A 425 -13.48 21.73 -0.06
C GLY A 425 -14.10 23.10 -0.33
N ILE A 426 -13.32 24.01 -0.92
CA ILE A 426 -13.78 25.35 -1.33
C ILE A 426 -14.91 25.25 -2.38
N ALA A 427 -14.79 24.35 -3.35
CA ALA A 427 -15.81 24.13 -4.36
C ALA A 427 -17.15 23.68 -3.75
N TRP A 428 -17.11 22.80 -2.75
CA TRP A 428 -18.29 22.35 -2.02
C TRP A 428 -18.95 23.45 -1.18
N LEU A 429 -18.15 24.30 -0.52
CA LEU A 429 -18.65 25.48 0.18
C LEU A 429 -19.38 26.44 -0.78
N ALA A 430 -18.82 26.68 -1.96
CA ALA A 430 -19.44 27.51 -2.99
C ALA A 430 -20.70 26.85 -3.57
N ALA A 431 -20.69 25.54 -3.78
CA ALA A 431 -21.83 24.76 -4.28
C ALA A 431 -23.06 24.86 -3.36
N ALA A 432 -22.88 25.08 -2.05
CA ALA A 432 -23.99 25.28 -1.12
C ALA A 432 -24.94 26.42 -1.52
N ARG A 433 -24.43 27.45 -2.24
CA ARG A 433 -25.22 28.57 -2.77
C ARG A 433 -25.95 28.24 -4.07
N LEU A 434 -25.51 27.20 -4.78
CA LEU A 434 -26.07 26.76 -6.06
C LEU A 434 -27.20 25.74 -5.87
N VAL A 435 -27.32 25.13 -4.70
CA VAL A 435 -28.32 24.08 -4.45
C VAL A 435 -29.56 24.63 -3.75
N ARG A 436 -30.75 24.38 -4.33
CA ARG A 436 -32.05 24.85 -3.78
C ARG A 436 -32.54 24.09 -2.55
N SER A 437 -32.14 22.83 -2.40
CA SER A 437 -32.53 22.03 -1.24
C SER A 437 -31.72 22.46 -0.03
N ARG A 438 -32.39 22.93 1.03
CA ARG A 438 -31.74 23.28 2.30
C ARG A 438 -30.87 22.14 2.84
N ARG A 439 -31.32 20.88 2.68
CA ARG A 439 -30.56 19.71 3.13
C ARG A 439 -29.26 19.53 2.35
N LEU A 440 -29.31 19.67 1.03
CA LEU A 440 -28.11 19.56 0.19
C LEU A 440 -27.17 20.74 0.39
N ALA A 441 -27.68 21.95 0.62
CA ALA A 441 -26.86 23.10 0.96
C ALA A 441 -26.10 22.86 2.27
N VAL A 442 -26.76 22.34 3.31
CA VAL A 442 -26.11 21.95 4.57
C VAL A 442 -25.07 20.85 4.33
N LEU A 443 -25.40 19.79 3.60
CA LEU A 443 -24.44 18.73 3.27
C LEU A 443 -23.22 19.26 2.51
N SER A 444 -23.41 20.19 1.57
CA SER A 444 -22.30 20.80 0.82
C SER A 444 -21.39 21.64 1.72
N VAL A 445 -21.97 22.37 2.69
CA VAL A 445 -21.17 23.10 3.69
C VAL A 445 -20.36 22.14 4.55
N VAL A 446 -21.00 21.09 5.09
CA VAL A 446 -20.31 20.10 5.93
C VAL A 446 -19.20 19.42 5.14
N LEU A 447 -19.48 19.01 3.91
CA LEU A 447 -18.50 18.38 3.02
C LEU A 447 -17.32 19.31 2.71
N GLY A 448 -17.59 20.60 2.48
CA GLY A 448 -16.55 21.61 2.29
C GLY A 448 -15.67 21.82 3.52
N ILE A 449 -16.26 21.83 4.72
CA ILE A 449 -15.51 21.93 5.99
C ILE A 449 -14.65 20.67 6.20
N VAL A 450 -15.21 19.48 5.99
CA VAL A 450 -14.47 18.21 6.15
C VAL A 450 -13.32 18.13 5.15
N GLY A 451 -13.52 18.53 3.88
CA GLY A 451 -12.43 18.60 2.91
C GLY A 451 -11.31 19.55 3.34
N LEU A 452 -11.63 20.74 3.87
CA LEU A 452 -10.60 21.63 4.40
C LEU A 452 -9.87 21.04 5.63
N LEU A 453 -10.59 20.34 6.51
CA LEU A 453 -9.98 19.62 7.63
C LEU A 453 -9.06 18.50 7.16
N GLU A 454 -9.42 17.78 6.10
CA GLU A 454 -8.58 16.75 5.47
C GLU A 454 -7.31 17.32 4.85
N ALA A 455 -7.39 18.49 4.20
CA ALA A 455 -6.19 19.16 3.69
C ALA A 455 -5.23 19.57 4.83
N VAL A 456 -5.79 20.06 5.95
CA VAL A 456 -5.01 20.38 7.17
C VAL A 456 -4.41 19.12 7.78
N ASP A 457 -5.20 18.04 7.84
CA ASP A 457 -4.81 16.73 8.36
C ASP A 457 -3.63 16.11 7.61
N ASN A 458 -3.59 16.27 6.28
CA ASN A 458 -2.54 15.74 5.42
C ASN A 458 -1.29 16.61 5.34
N ALA A 459 -1.39 17.94 5.52
CA ALA A 459 -0.26 18.86 5.25
C ALA A 459 0.21 19.75 6.41
N VAL A 460 -0.57 19.91 7.47
CA VAL A 460 -0.27 20.88 8.53
C VAL A 460 -0.14 20.19 9.89
N VAL A 461 -1.16 19.44 10.28
CA VAL A 461 -1.18 18.72 11.55
C VAL A 461 -2.10 17.53 11.45
N MET A 462 -1.59 16.36 11.80
CA MET A 462 -2.41 15.16 11.90
C MET A 462 -3.44 15.32 13.01
N LEU A 463 -4.73 15.28 12.67
CA LEU A 463 -5.80 15.47 13.63
C LEU A 463 -5.88 14.25 14.57
N PRO A 464 -6.03 14.46 15.90
CA PRO A 464 -6.05 13.40 16.89
C PRO A 464 -7.42 12.70 16.93
N VAL A 465 -7.84 12.15 15.80
CA VAL A 465 -9.13 11.48 15.62
C VAL A 465 -8.93 10.07 15.08
N PRO A 466 -9.65 9.06 15.62
CA PRO A 466 -9.46 7.66 15.26
C PRO A 466 -9.82 7.35 13.81
N VAL A 467 -10.65 8.18 13.18
CA VAL A 467 -11.08 8.04 11.79
C VAL A 467 -10.67 9.30 11.04
N GLY A 468 -9.85 9.13 10.01
CA GLY A 468 -9.39 10.22 9.15
C GLY A 468 -10.55 11.01 8.52
N PRO A 469 -10.41 12.33 8.31
CA PRO A 469 -11.43 13.14 7.63
C PRO A 469 -11.84 12.60 6.25
N VAL A 470 -10.92 11.92 5.55
CA VAL A 470 -11.17 11.26 4.26
C VAL A 470 -12.36 10.30 4.29
N TRP A 471 -12.50 9.49 5.33
CA TRP A 471 -13.62 8.55 5.47
C TRP A 471 -14.95 9.29 5.68
N ILE A 472 -14.92 10.36 6.47
CA ILE A 472 -16.10 11.22 6.69
C ILE A 472 -16.49 11.90 5.38
N ARG A 473 -15.50 12.40 4.62
CA ARG A 473 -15.71 13.02 3.31
C ARG A 473 -16.38 12.04 2.35
N LEU A 474 -15.83 10.83 2.19
CA LEU A 474 -16.40 9.81 1.29
C LEU A 474 -17.85 9.46 1.64
N LEU A 475 -18.16 9.28 2.93
CA LEU A 475 -19.54 9.02 3.37
C LEU A 475 -20.48 10.19 3.06
N LEU A 476 -20.02 11.43 3.24
CA LEU A 476 -20.78 12.63 2.92
C LEU A 476 -20.99 12.78 1.41
N GLU A 477 -19.98 12.49 0.58
CA GLU A 477 -20.07 12.50 -0.88
C GLU A 477 -21.10 11.48 -1.38
N LEU A 478 -21.03 10.24 -0.89
CA LEU A 478 -22.00 9.19 -1.22
C LEU A 478 -23.43 9.59 -0.82
N THR A 479 -23.58 10.14 0.39
CA THR A 479 -24.87 10.63 0.89
C THR A 479 -25.41 11.78 0.04
N TRP A 480 -24.55 12.74 -0.33
CA TRP A 480 -24.90 13.88 -1.16
C TRP A 480 -25.33 13.43 -2.56
N MET A 481 -24.58 12.51 -3.19
CA MET A 481 -24.90 11.94 -4.49
C MET A 481 -26.24 11.18 -4.48
N GLY A 482 -26.48 10.35 -3.46
CA GLY A 482 -27.74 9.64 -3.29
C GLY A 482 -28.93 10.59 -3.14
N TRP A 483 -28.79 11.65 -2.32
CA TRP A 483 -29.82 12.66 -2.16
C TRP A 483 -30.09 13.43 -3.45
N MET A 484 -29.04 13.77 -4.19
CA MET A 484 -29.15 14.43 -5.49
C MET A 484 -29.89 13.58 -6.51
N ALA A 485 -29.61 12.29 -6.59
CA ALA A 485 -30.34 11.37 -7.46
C ALA A 485 -31.84 11.37 -7.15
N VAL A 486 -32.23 11.38 -5.87
CA VAL A 486 -33.65 11.50 -5.45
C VAL A 486 -34.27 12.82 -5.92
N VAL A 487 -33.56 13.95 -5.78
CA VAL A 487 -34.05 15.26 -6.22
C VAL A 487 -34.24 15.31 -7.74
N MET A 488 -33.31 14.72 -8.49
CA MET A 488 -33.37 14.62 -9.96
C MET A 488 -34.57 13.78 -10.43
N LEU A 489 -34.75 12.59 -9.84
CA LEU A 489 -35.84 11.67 -10.14
C LEU A 489 -37.22 12.20 -9.68
N GLY A 490 -37.27 12.94 -8.58
CA GLY A 490 -38.49 13.60 -8.11
C GLY A 490 -38.94 14.74 -9.03
N GLY A 491 -37.99 15.47 -9.63
CA GLY A 491 -38.27 16.55 -10.58
C GLY A 491 -38.87 16.05 -11.90
N THR A 492 -38.40 14.91 -12.40
CA THR A 492 -38.93 14.30 -13.65
C THR A 492 -40.34 13.71 -13.46
N ARG A 493 -40.67 13.19 -12.27
CA ARG A 493 -42.05 12.76 -11.95
C ARG A 493 -43.04 13.93 -11.92
N ARG A 494 -42.69 15.05 -11.30
CA ARG A 494 -43.55 16.26 -11.27
C ARG A 494 -43.75 16.89 -12.65
N SER A 495 -42.74 16.88 -13.53
CA SER A 495 -42.89 17.41 -14.90
C SER A 495 -43.78 16.53 -15.79
N ARG A 496 -43.73 15.19 -15.61
CA ARG A 496 -44.67 14.26 -16.26
C ARG A 496 -46.11 14.46 -15.77
N GLN A 497 -46.31 14.68 -14.47
CA GLN A 497 -47.65 14.91 -13.90
C GLN A 497 -48.25 16.25 -14.37
N ALA A 498 -47.44 17.30 -14.50
CA ALA A 498 -47.87 18.60 -15.03
C ALA A 498 -48.18 18.60 -16.54
N ARG A 499 -47.64 17.66 -17.32
CA ARG A 499 -48.04 17.43 -18.72
C ARG A 499 -49.33 16.62 -18.85
N GLY A 500 -49.63 15.73 -17.91
CA GLY A 500 -50.87 14.93 -17.90
C GLY A 500 -52.13 15.74 -17.57
N THR A 501 -52.03 16.77 -16.74
CA THR A 501 -53.18 17.60 -16.34
C THR A 501 -53.53 18.73 -17.33
N LYS A 502 -52.66 19.07 -18.28
CA LYS A 502 -52.98 20.04 -19.34
C LYS A 502 -53.79 19.47 -20.51
N ALA A 503 -53.98 18.14 -20.60
CA ALA A 503 -54.72 17.50 -21.68
C ALA A 503 -56.23 17.30 -21.41
N ALA A 504 -56.71 17.53 -20.19
CA ALA A 504 -58.10 17.24 -19.79
C ALA A 504 -59.02 18.47 -19.72
N GLY A 505 -58.64 19.59 -20.34
CA GLY A 505 -59.27 20.90 -20.14
C GLY A 505 -59.80 21.59 -21.40
N GLN A 506 -60.20 20.88 -22.44
CA GLN A 506 -60.98 21.48 -23.55
C GLN A 506 -61.91 20.43 -24.18
N VAL A 507 -63.16 20.35 -23.71
CA VAL A 507 -64.26 19.78 -24.48
C VAL A 507 -65.36 20.83 -24.57
N LYS A 508 -65.60 21.25 -25.81
CA LYS A 508 -66.57 22.26 -26.27
C LYS A 508 -67.98 21.65 -26.23
N ARG A 509 -68.98 22.42 -25.79
CA ARG A 509 -70.40 22.05 -25.80
C ARG A 509 -71.03 22.22 -27.20
N GLU A 510 -72.04 21.36 -27.44
CA GLU A 510 -73.31 21.58 -28.21
C GLU A 510 -73.35 21.17 -29.71
N PRO A 511 -74.51 20.81 -30.33
CA PRO A 511 -75.85 20.39 -29.83
C PRO A 511 -76.40 19.05 -30.38
N ASP A 512 -77.57 18.67 -29.85
CA ASP A 512 -78.53 17.61 -30.21
C ASP A 512 -78.66 17.15 -31.68
N ARG A 513 -78.77 15.82 -31.87
CA ARG A 513 -79.70 15.22 -32.85
C ARG A 513 -80.01 13.74 -32.60
N ALA A 514 -81.30 13.51 -32.30
CA ALA A 514 -82.17 12.40 -32.71
C ALA A 514 -81.70 10.92 -32.66
N SER A 515 -82.40 10.14 -31.83
CA SER A 515 -82.51 8.67 -31.85
C SER A 515 -82.98 8.11 -33.21
N PRO A 516 -82.67 6.83 -33.52
CA PRO A 516 -83.71 5.81 -33.31
C PRO A 516 -83.24 4.41 -32.85
N LYS A 517 -84.04 3.87 -31.92
CA LYS A 517 -84.51 2.48 -31.66
C LYS A 517 -83.56 1.25 -31.65
N PRO A 518 -83.87 0.24 -30.82
CA PRO A 518 -83.00 -0.88 -30.49
C PRO A 518 -83.29 -2.15 -31.31
N LEU A 519 -82.23 -2.92 -31.61
CA LEU A 519 -82.33 -4.29 -32.11
C LEU A 519 -81.73 -5.28 -31.11
N THR A 520 -82.51 -6.33 -30.89
CA THR A 520 -82.41 -7.45 -29.96
C THR A 520 -81.19 -8.37 -30.16
N PRO A 521 -80.80 -9.16 -29.13
CA PRO A 521 -79.66 -10.08 -29.18
C PRO A 521 -80.07 -11.48 -29.68
N PRO A 522 -79.12 -12.32 -30.11
CA PRO A 522 -79.30 -13.77 -30.06
C PRO A 522 -78.37 -14.43 -29.03
N ALA A 523 -78.92 -15.48 -28.43
CA ALA A 523 -78.34 -16.28 -27.36
C ALA A 523 -77.53 -17.50 -27.86
N SER A 524 -76.64 -17.93 -26.97
CA SER A 524 -76.10 -19.28 -26.68
C SER A 524 -75.97 -20.35 -27.78
N SER A 525 -74.79 -20.98 -27.81
CA SER A 525 -74.68 -22.44 -27.78
C SER A 525 -73.36 -22.91 -27.16
N ARG A 526 -73.44 -24.03 -26.45
CA ARG A 526 -72.36 -24.77 -25.78
C ARG A 526 -71.87 -25.92 -26.69
N LEU A 527 -70.56 -26.19 -26.62
CA LEU A 527 -69.86 -27.51 -26.62
C LEU A 527 -70.06 -28.43 -27.85
N PRO A 528 -69.18 -29.44 -28.10
CA PRO A 528 -68.48 -30.36 -27.16
C PRO A 528 -67.20 -29.84 -26.53
#